data_AF-A0A942UC89-F1
#
_entry.id   AF-A0A942UC89-F1
#
_cell.length_a   1.000
_cell.length_b   1.000
_cell.length_c   1.000
_cell.angle_alpha   90.00
_cell.angle_beta   90.00
_cell.angle_gamma   90.00
#
_symmetry.space_group_name_H-M   'P 1'
#
loop_
_entity.id
_entity.type
_entity.pdbx_description
1 polymer ?
#
loop_
_entity_poly.entity_id
_entity_poly.type
_entity_poly.pdbx_seq_one_letter_code
_entity_poly.pdbx_strand_id
1 'polypeptide(L)'
;MGMPGAQMNEEERQRLLEWWETTERGTVVVKRLMSYVTELRLHPESRRADGMILFYRAASEVSYGYAGMRGCIRRAFTPEYFEFLRHNIVKCHSFARRFSVDTKVLLERVAKQISGQEALAIVQRIRETLRENDTVLEEIENKKNAFLGVIQV
;
A
#
# COMPACT_ATOMS: atom_id res chain seq x y z
N MET A 1 -14.69 -30.15 16.97
CA MET A 1 -13.66 -29.93 18.00
C MET A 1 -12.89 -28.69 17.61
N GLY A 2 -13.12 -27.57 18.31
CA GLY A 2 -12.32 -26.36 18.08
C GLY A 2 -10.94 -26.58 18.70
N MET A 3 -9.88 -26.41 17.91
CA MET A 3 -8.53 -26.36 18.48
C MET A 3 -8.48 -25.18 19.45
N PRO A 4 -7.88 -25.34 20.64
CA PRO A 4 -7.66 -24.21 21.54
C PRO A 4 -6.83 -23.18 20.77
N GLY A 5 -7.41 -22.00 20.54
CA GLY A 5 -6.72 -20.91 19.86
C GLY A 5 -5.45 -20.62 20.64
N ALA A 6 -4.29 -20.89 20.03
CA ALA A 6 -3.01 -20.56 20.63
C ALA A 6 -3.03 -19.07 20.94
N GLN A 7 -3.07 -18.74 22.23
CA GLN A 7 -3.13 -17.37 22.69
C GLN A 7 -1.78 -16.73 22.36
N MET A 8 -1.81 -15.68 21.54
CA MET A 8 -0.63 -14.94 21.12
C MET A 8 0.16 -14.49 22.36
N ASN A 9 1.46 -14.78 22.40
CA ASN A 9 2.30 -14.34 23.51
C ASN A 9 2.57 -12.82 23.42
N GLU A 10 3.13 -12.23 24.48
CA GLU A 10 3.32 -10.77 24.53
C GLU A 10 4.28 -10.26 23.45
N GLU A 11 5.31 -11.03 23.09
CA GLU A 11 6.22 -10.64 22.00
C GLU A 11 5.53 -10.65 20.64
N GLU A 12 4.76 -11.69 20.34
CA GLU A 12 3.99 -11.79 19.09
C GLU A 12 2.95 -10.65 19.01
N ARG A 13 2.30 -10.34 20.13
CA ARG A 13 1.34 -9.23 20.24
C ARG A 13 2.00 -7.88 19.99
N GLN A 14 3.19 -7.66 20.55
CA GLN A 14 3.96 -6.45 20.32
C GLN A 14 4.40 -6.33 18.85
N ARG A 15 4.88 -7.41 18.23
CA ARG A 15 5.22 -7.42 16.80
C ARG A 15 4.02 -7.14 15.90
N LEU A 16 2.85 -7.68 16.25
CA LEU A 16 1.60 -7.39 15.53
C LEU A 16 1.20 -5.91 15.66
N LEU A 17 1.36 -5.32 16.84
CA LEU A 17 1.10 -3.89 17.08
C LEU A 17 2.03 -3.00 16.26
N GLU A 18 3.33 -3.29 16.24
CA GLU A 18 4.30 -2.54 15.41
C GLU A 18 3.96 -2.63 13.92
N TRP A 19 3.53 -3.81 13.46
CA TRP A 19 3.10 -3.99 12.09
C TRP A 19 1.83 -3.20 11.76
N TRP A 20 0.86 -3.20 12.68
CA TRP A 20 -0.35 -2.39 12.59
C TRP A 20 -0.04 -0.89 12.48
N GLU A 21 0.76 -0.36 13.40
CA GLU A 21 1.14 1.05 13.43
C GLU A 21 1.85 1.49 12.15
N THR A 22 2.78 0.65 11.65
CA THR A 22 3.48 0.90 10.38
C THR A 22 2.49 0.96 9.21
N THR A 23 1.51 0.05 9.19
CA THR A 23 0.47 0.02 8.15
C THR A 23 -0.48 1.23 8.24
N GLU A 24 -0.81 1.69 9.45
CA GLU A 24 -1.59 2.92 9.65
C GLU A 24 -0.84 4.16 9.10
N ARG A 25 0.47 4.26 9.34
CA ARG A 25 1.28 5.36 8.76
C ARG A 25 1.25 5.35 7.24
N GLY A 26 1.44 4.17 6.62
CA GLY A 26 1.38 4.06 5.16
C GLY A 26 0.00 4.39 4.57
N THR A 27 -1.07 4.17 5.33
CA THR A 27 -2.43 4.59 4.92
C THR A 27 -2.55 6.09 4.73
N VAL A 28 -1.83 6.90 5.53
CA VAL A 28 -1.78 8.36 5.36
C VAL A 28 -1.07 8.73 4.05
N VAL A 29 0.05 8.06 3.76
CA VAL A 29 0.81 8.25 2.50
C VAL A 29 -0.08 7.96 1.29
N VAL A 30 -0.80 6.83 1.31
CA VAL A 30 -1.64 6.41 0.18
C VAL A 30 -2.88 7.29 0.02
N LYS A 31 -3.44 7.84 1.11
CA LYS A 31 -4.50 8.87 1.01
C LYS A 31 -4.01 10.11 0.28
N ARG A 32 -2.79 10.59 0.58
CA ARG A 32 -2.17 11.72 -0.14
C ARG A 32 -1.93 11.36 -1.61
N LEU A 33 -1.41 10.16 -1.88
CA LEU A 33 -1.23 9.67 -3.26
C LEU A 33 -2.54 9.74 -4.05
N MET A 34 -3.62 9.19 -3.49
CA MET A 34 -4.93 9.21 -4.16
C MET A 34 -5.49 10.63 -4.34
N SER A 35 -5.21 11.55 -3.42
CA SER A 35 -5.57 12.96 -3.57
C SER A 35 -4.89 13.55 -4.81
N TYR A 36 -3.56 13.43 -4.92
CA TYR A 36 -2.81 13.99 -6.05
C TYR A 36 -3.13 13.29 -7.37
N VAL A 37 -3.33 11.97 -7.36
CA VAL A 37 -3.75 11.21 -8.54
C VAL A 37 -5.12 11.68 -9.04
N THR A 38 -6.04 11.96 -8.12
CA THR A 38 -7.38 12.48 -8.47
C THR A 38 -7.29 13.90 -9.03
N GLU A 39 -6.47 14.75 -8.41
CA GLU A 39 -6.19 16.11 -8.88
C GLU A 39 -5.63 16.08 -10.32
N LEU A 40 -4.58 15.28 -10.56
CA LEU A 40 -3.98 15.11 -11.88
C LEU A 40 -4.98 14.56 -12.90
N ARG A 41 -5.83 13.61 -12.52
CA ARG A 41 -6.84 13.04 -13.42
C ARG A 41 -7.89 14.07 -13.87
N LEU A 42 -8.23 15.01 -12.98
CA LEU A 42 -9.23 16.05 -13.25
C LEU A 42 -8.63 17.27 -13.95
N HIS A 43 -7.32 17.46 -13.86
CA HIS A 43 -6.62 18.59 -14.46
C HIS A 43 -6.79 18.60 -16.01
N PRO A 44 -7.10 19.76 -16.63
CA PRO A 44 -7.44 19.85 -18.05
C PRO A 44 -6.40 19.25 -19.00
N GLU A 45 -5.11 19.47 -18.73
CA GLU A 45 -4.01 19.00 -19.57
C GLU A 45 -3.82 17.48 -19.55
N SER A 46 -4.11 16.83 -18.43
CA SER A 46 -3.82 15.42 -18.22
C SER A 46 -5.07 14.53 -18.27
N ARG A 47 -6.27 15.12 -18.20
CA ARG A 47 -7.54 14.37 -18.29
C ARG A 47 -7.67 13.52 -19.55
N ARG A 48 -7.05 13.94 -20.66
CA ARG A 48 -7.05 13.23 -21.94
C ARG A 48 -5.75 12.50 -22.25
N ALA A 49 -4.79 12.48 -21.32
CA ALA A 49 -3.53 11.79 -21.52
C ALA A 49 -3.78 10.28 -21.68
N ASP A 50 -3.15 9.69 -22.68
CA ASP A 50 -3.20 8.26 -22.92
C ASP A 50 -2.64 7.52 -21.72
N GLY A 51 -3.41 6.53 -21.23
CA GLY A 51 -3.05 5.76 -20.04
C GLY A 51 -3.47 6.37 -18.70
N MET A 52 -4.09 7.57 -18.67
CA MET A 52 -4.58 8.18 -17.42
C MET A 52 -5.52 7.26 -16.63
N ILE A 53 -6.43 6.55 -17.31
CA ILE A 53 -7.34 5.60 -16.65
C ILE A 53 -6.59 4.42 -16.03
N LEU A 54 -5.58 3.89 -16.74
CA LEU A 54 -4.77 2.79 -16.23
C LEU A 54 -3.93 3.24 -15.04
N PHE A 55 -3.33 4.44 -15.11
CA PHE A 55 -2.61 5.06 -14.01
C PHE A 55 -3.49 5.20 -12.76
N TYR A 56 -4.68 5.78 -12.91
CA TYR A 56 -5.63 5.94 -11.81
C TYR A 56 -6.03 4.59 -11.18
N ARG A 57 -6.28 3.58 -12.02
CA ARG A 57 -6.61 2.22 -11.56
C ARG A 57 -5.45 1.61 -10.79
N ALA A 58 -4.22 1.66 -11.31
CA ALA A 58 -3.04 1.15 -10.61
C ALA A 58 -2.85 1.80 -9.24
N ALA A 59 -3.00 3.13 -9.14
CA ALA A 59 -2.92 3.83 -7.86
C ALA A 59 -4.05 3.42 -6.89
N SER A 60 -5.26 3.18 -7.40
CA SER A 60 -6.39 2.70 -6.60
C SER A 60 -6.15 1.29 -6.06
N GLU A 61 -5.51 0.41 -6.85
CA GLU A 61 -5.13 -0.93 -6.39
C GLU A 61 -4.06 -0.89 -5.28
N VAL A 62 -3.17 0.11 -5.27
CA VAL A 62 -2.29 0.37 -4.10
C VAL A 62 -3.14 0.64 -2.85
N SER A 63 -4.13 1.54 -2.96
CA SER A 63 -5.07 1.87 -1.88
C SER A 63 -5.85 0.65 -1.39
N TYR A 64 -6.36 -0.17 -2.30
CA TYR A 64 -7.05 -1.42 -1.94
C TYR A 64 -6.12 -2.43 -1.28
N GLY A 65 -4.86 -2.52 -1.72
CA GLY A 65 -3.85 -3.33 -1.05
C GLY A 65 -3.67 -2.94 0.41
N TYR A 66 -3.53 -1.65 0.70
CA TYR A 66 -3.46 -1.14 2.08
C TYR A 66 -4.73 -1.42 2.88
N ALA A 67 -5.92 -1.15 2.32
CA ALA A 67 -7.18 -1.45 2.99
C ALA A 67 -7.31 -2.95 3.34
N GLY A 68 -6.89 -3.83 2.42
CA GLY A 68 -6.84 -5.27 2.63
C GLY A 68 -5.87 -5.69 3.73
N MET A 69 -4.65 -5.12 3.73
CA MET A 69 -3.67 -5.35 4.80
C MET A 69 -4.23 -4.95 6.16
N ARG A 70 -4.75 -3.73 6.30
CA ARG A 70 -5.37 -3.25 7.56
C ARG A 70 -6.48 -4.19 8.03
N GLY A 71 -7.38 -4.59 7.13
CA GLY A 71 -8.47 -5.51 7.46
C GLY A 71 -7.97 -6.86 7.97
N CYS A 72 -6.86 -7.37 7.42
CA CYS A 72 -6.25 -8.62 7.88
C CYS A 72 -5.52 -8.46 9.21
N ILE A 73 -4.71 -7.41 9.39
CA ILE A 73 -3.97 -7.14 10.65
C ILE A 73 -4.96 -6.95 11.79
N ARG A 74 -6.02 -6.16 11.58
CA ARG A 74 -7.05 -5.92 12.61
C ARG A 74 -7.71 -7.22 13.09
N ARG A 75 -7.97 -8.16 12.18
CA ARG A 75 -8.52 -9.49 12.50
C ARG A 75 -7.50 -10.41 13.16
N ALA A 76 -6.20 -10.16 12.99
CA ALA A 76 -5.16 -10.93 13.68
C ALA A 76 -5.11 -10.68 15.19
N PHE A 77 -5.72 -9.59 15.68
CA PHE A 77 -5.89 -9.35 17.11
C PHE A 77 -7.06 -10.14 17.75
N THR A 78 -7.85 -10.87 16.96
CA THR A 78 -8.98 -11.66 17.47
C THR A 78 -8.68 -13.16 17.41
N PRO A 79 -9.43 -14.00 18.15
CA PRO A 79 -9.31 -15.46 18.05
C PRO A 79 -9.61 -16.04 16.65
N GLU A 80 -10.09 -15.21 15.71
CA GLU A 80 -10.28 -15.58 14.31
C GLU A 80 -8.96 -15.73 13.55
N TYR A 81 -7.82 -15.41 14.16
CA TYR A 81 -6.51 -15.54 13.53
C TYR A 81 -6.13 -17.01 13.26
N PHE A 82 -6.44 -17.47 12.05
CA PHE A 82 -6.09 -18.78 11.53
C PHE A 82 -5.20 -18.68 10.28
N GLU A 83 -4.69 -19.81 9.80
CA GLU A 83 -3.81 -19.95 8.62
C GLU A 83 -4.35 -19.21 7.37
N PHE A 84 -5.67 -19.16 7.20
CA PHE A 84 -6.32 -18.41 6.12
C PHE A 84 -6.03 -16.89 6.17
N LEU A 85 -6.02 -16.29 7.37
CA LEU A 85 -5.68 -14.87 7.56
C LEU A 85 -4.20 -14.60 7.32
N ARG A 86 -3.31 -15.56 7.66
CA ARG A 86 -1.88 -15.52 7.31
C ARG A 86 -1.66 -15.55 5.79
N HIS A 87 -2.41 -16.34 5.04
CA HIS A 87 -2.27 -16.34 3.57
C HIS A 87 -2.78 -15.04 2.94
N ASN A 88 -3.93 -14.55 3.40
CA ASN A 88 -4.54 -13.34 2.85
C ASN A 88 -3.70 -12.09 3.08
N ILE A 89 -3.06 -11.97 4.25
CA ILE A 89 -2.25 -10.79 4.56
C ILE A 89 -0.99 -10.72 3.69
N VAL A 90 -0.36 -11.86 3.37
CA VAL A 90 0.78 -11.95 2.44
C VAL A 90 0.36 -11.53 1.04
N LYS A 91 -0.83 -11.97 0.58
CA LYS A 91 -1.39 -11.54 -0.70
C LYS A 91 -1.67 -10.03 -0.74
N CYS A 92 -2.31 -9.47 0.27
CA CYS A 92 -2.60 -8.03 0.29
C CYS A 92 -1.33 -7.18 0.24
N HIS A 93 -0.26 -7.62 0.92
CA HIS A 93 1.04 -6.96 0.85
C HIS A 93 1.66 -7.04 -0.56
N SER A 94 1.66 -8.22 -1.18
CA SER A 94 2.22 -8.39 -2.53
C SER A 94 1.47 -7.57 -3.58
N PHE A 95 0.14 -7.44 -3.44
CA PHE A 95 -0.68 -6.57 -4.29
C PHE A 95 -0.26 -5.10 -4.17
N ALA A 96 -0.16 -4.56 -2.95
CA ALA A 96 0.23 -3.16 -2.75
C ALA A 96 1.59 -2.84 -3.38
N ARG A 97 2.57 -3.74 -3.23
CA ARG A 97 3.91 -3.59 -3.81
C ARG A 97 3.92 -3.66 -5.33
N ARG A 98 3.24 -4.66 -5.91
CA ARG A 98 3.17 -4.83 -7.37
C ARG A 98 2.52 -3.61 -8.04
N PHE A 99 1.39 -3.17 -7.53
CA PHE A 99 0.69 -2.03 -8.11
C PHE A 99 1.40 -0.69 -7.86
N SER A 100 2.23 -0.58 -6.81
CA SER A 100 3.09 0.60 -6.63
C SER A 100 4.12 0.71 -7.75
N VAL A 101 4.71 -0.41 -8.19
CA VAL A 101 5.62 -0.45 -9.35
C VAL A 101 4.87 -0.06 -10.63
N ASP A 102 3.71 -0.67 -10.89
CA ASP A 102 2.89 -0.35 -12.07
C ASP A 102 2.48 1.13 -12.10
N THR A 103 2.14 1.69 -10.93
CA THR A 103 1.77 3.10 -10.78
C THR A 103 2.92 4.03 -11.18
N LYS A 104 4.16 3.73 -10.78
CA LYS A 104 5.35 4.49 -11.18
C LYS A 104 5.55 4.46 -12.70
N VAL A 105 5.46 3.29 -13.33
CA VAL A 105 5.61 3.16 -14.79
C VAL A 105 4.54 3.93 -15.54
N LEU A 106 3.28 3.83 -15.09
CA LEU A 106 2.15 4.50 -15.73
C LEU A 106 2.18 6.01 -15.53
N LEU A 107 2.64 6.50 -14.37
CA LEU A 107 2.85 7.92 -14.12
C LEU A 107 3.81 8.52 -15.16
N GLU A 108 4.93 7.86 -15.43
CA GLU A 108 5.91 8.38 -16.40
C GLU A 108 5.36 8.40 -17.83
N ARG A 109 4.43 7.49 -18.18
CA ARG A 109 3.74 7.53 -19.49
C ARG A 109 2.77 8.71 -19.60
N VAL A 110 2.03 8.99 -18.54
CA VAL A 110 1.14 10.16 -18.46
C VAL A 110 1.95 11.45 -18.47
N ALA A 111 3.03 11.51 -17.69
CA ALA A 111 3.87 12.71 -17.53
C ALA A 111 4.49 13.18 -18.85
N LYS A 112 4.84 12.27 -19.77
CA LYS A 112 5.38 12.61 -21.09
C LYS A 112 4.42 13.41 -21.98
N GLN A 113 3.13 13.41 -21.66
CA GLN A 113 2.09 14.11 -22.41
C GLN A 113 1.69 15.45 -21.76
N ILE A 114 2.34 15.81 -20.65
CA ILE A 114 2.05 17.02 -19.89
C ILE A 114 3.16 18.04 -20.13
N SER A 115 2.77 19.28 -20.43
CA SER A 115 3.70 20.40 -20.62
C SER A 115 3.51 21.55 -19.63
N GLY A 116 2.33 21.67 -19.02
CA GLY A 116 1.99 22.74 -18.09
C GLY A 116 2.64 22.57 -16.73
N GLN A 117 3.14 23.69 -16.20
CA GLN A 117 3.88 23.73 -14.94
C GLN A 117 3.04 23.27 -13.75
N GLU A 118 1.75 23.61 -13.70
CA GLU A 118 0.84 23.20 -12.62
C GLU A 118 0.66 21.68 -12.59
N ALA A 119 0.36 21.06 -13.73
CA ALA A 119 0.23 19.61 -13.84
C ALA A 119 1.57 18.89 -13.57
N LEU A 120 2.69 19.45 -14.03
CA LEU A 120 4.03 18.91 -13.73
C LEU A 120 4.34 18.97 -12.22
N ALA A 121 3.92 20.01 -11.51
CA ALA A 121 4.09 20.10 -10.06
C ALA A 121 3.32 18.99 -9.33
N ILE A 122 2.09 18.67 -9.78
CA ILE A 122 1.33 17.54 -9.25
C ILE A 122 2.05 16.21 -9.52
N VAL A 123 2.58 16.01 -10.73
CA VAL A 123 3.39 14.82 -11.08
C VAL A 123 4.58 14.67 -10.14
N GLN A 124 5.30 15.74 -9.79
CA GLN A 124 6.41 15.66 -8.85
C GLN A 124 5.98 15.25 -7.45
N ARG A 125 4.89 15.83 -6.94
CA ARG A 125 4.31 15.43 -5.64
C ARG A 125 3.91 13.95 -5.62
N ILE A 126 3.37 13.44 -6.73
CA ILE A 126 3.05 12.01 -6.88
C ILE A 126 4.33 11.16 -6.83
N ARG A 127 5.40 11.55 -7.54
CA ARG A 127 6.68 10.82 -7.51
C ARG A 127 7.28 10.75 -6.11
N GLU A 128 7.28 11.88 -5.40
CA GLU A 128 7.75 11.95 -4.01
C GLU A 128 6.92 11.04 -3.10
N THR A 129 5.59 11.10 -3.23
CA THR A 129 4.68 10.24 -2.44
C THR A 129 4.88 8.76 -2.76
N LEU A 130 5.18 8.40 -4.01
CA LEU A 130 5.47 7.01 -4.41
C LEU A 130 6.80 6.52 -3.81
N ARG A 131 7.83 7.37 -3.73
CA ARG A 131 9.10 7.03 -3.05
C ARG A 131 8.89 6.85 -1.55
N GLU A 132 8.13 7.72 -0.91
CA GLU A 132 7.77 7.56 0.49
C GLU A 132 6.99 6.26 0.72
N ASN A 133 6.05 5.94 -0.17
CA ASN A 133 5.31 4.69 -0.11
C ASN A 133 6.22 3.46 -0.29
N ASP A 134 7.28 3.52 -1.12
CA ASP A 134 8.26 2.44 -1.24
C ASP A 134 8.96 2.17 0.10
N THR A 135 9.43 3.23 0.77
CA THR A 135 10.06 3.13 2.10
C THR A 135 9.10 2.51 3.12
N VAL A 136 7.83 2.94 3.12
CA VAL A 136 6.84 2.38 4.06
C VAL A 136 6.52 0.92 3.73
N LEU A 137 6.40 0.55 2.45
CA LEU A 137 6.18 -0.85 2.07
C LEU A 137 7.35 -1.75 2.48
N GLU A 138 8.58 -1.27 2.39
CA GLU A 138 9.76 -1.98 2.89
C GLU A 138 9.70 -2.16 4.42
N GLU A 139 9.32 -1.11 5.15
CA GLU A 139 9.15 -1.20 6.60
C GLU A 139 8.03 -2.18 6.98
N ILE A 140 6.88 -2.14 6.29
CA ILE A 140 5.77 -3.08 6.49
C ILE A 140 6.22 -4.52 6.23
N GLU A 141 7.02 -4.76 5.19
CA GLU A 141 7.58 -6.07 4.87
C GLU A 141 8.48 -6.57 6.00
N ASN A 142 9.34 -5.71 6.54
CA ASN A 142 10.22 -6.05 7.67
C ASN A 142 9.42 -6.40 8.93
N LYS A 143 8.39 -5.61 9.26
CA LYS A 143 7.51 -5.89 10.42
C LYS A 143 6.69 -7.16 10.22
N LYS A 144 6.18 -7.41 9.01
CA LYS A 144 5.52 -8.67 8.64
C LYS A 144 6.46 -9.86 8.86
N ASN A 145 7.69 -9.77 8.36
CA ASN A 145 8.70 -10.84 8.45
C ASN A 145 9.06 -11.14 9.92
N ALA A 146 9.24 -10.11 10.74
CA ALA A 146 9.47 -10.26 12.19
C ALA A 146 8.30 -10.94 12.91
N PHE A 147 7.06 -10.63 12.54
CA PHE A 147 5.86 -11.25 13.11
C PHE A 147 5.65 -12.69 12.64
N LEU A 148 5.90 -12.99 11.36
CA LEU A 148 5.76 -14.34 10.80
C LEU A 148 6.93 -15.28 11.13
N GLY A 149 8.01 -14.76 11.73
CA GLY A 149 9.21 -15.55 12.03
C GLY A 149 10.05 -15.88 10.80
N VAL A 150 9.83 -15.19 9.68
CA VAL A 150 10.61 -15.33 8.45
C VAL A 150 11.76 -14.33 8.52
N ILE A 151 12.88 -14.70 9.14
CA ILE A 151 14.07 -13.84 9.14
C ILE A 151 14.65 -13.87 7.72
N GLN A 152 14.75 -12.72 7.06
CA GLN A 152 15.62 -12.56 5.90
C GLN A 152 17.06 -12.50 6.41
N VAL A 153 17.84 -13.54 6.09
CA VAL A 153 19.30 -13.54 6.16
C VAL A 153 19.84 -12.88 4.90
#